data_AF-A0A0D3JVE2-F1
#
_entry.id   AF-A0A0D3JVE2-F1
#
_cell.length_a   1.000
_cell.length_b   1.000
_cell.length_c   1.000
_cell.angle_alpha   90.00
_cell.angle_beta   90.00
_cell.angle_gamma   90.00
#
_symmetry.space_group_name_H-M   'P 1'
#
loop_
_entity.id
_entity.type
_entity.pdbx_description
1 polymer ?
#
loop_
_entity_poly.entity_id
_entity_poly.type
_entity_poly.pdbx_seq_one_letter_code
_entity_poly.pdbx_strand_id
1 'polypeptide(L)'
;MIYSEGLKSQHLAHAVSKDDLISWQRRGALSVGEARWTAGRYGAPFVWAEGDCWWMALMGEAETQTHQSAIGLLHSSDGVHWQLLPEAAGVEMGLPLRRSGVARRGGDGADGEREAEG
;
A
#
# COMPACT_ATOMS: atom_id res chain seq x y z
N MET A 1 -9.59 -16.31 11.81
CA MET A 1 -9.13 -14.92 12.02
C MET A 1 -7.72 -14.79 11.49
N ILE A 2 -7.47 -13.77 10.67
CA ILE A 2 -6.12 -13.35 10.28
C ILE A 2 -5.74 -12.14 11.14
N TYR A 3 -4.51 -12.10 11.64
CA TYR A 3 -4.02 -11.07 12.56
C TYR A 3 -2.55 -10.77 12.32
N SER A 4 -2.08 -9.60 12.77
CA SER A 4 -0.65 -9.26 12.78
C SER A 4 0.02 -9.83 14.03
N GLU A 5 1.11 -10.57 13.86
CA GLU A 5 1.88 -11.20 14.93
C GLU A 5 3.31 -10.62 15.00
N GLY A 6 3.79 -10.30 16.20
CA GLY A 6 5.14 -9.82 16.46
C GLY A 6 5.30 -8.29 16.46
N LEU A 7 6.14 -7.78 17.38
CA LEU A 7 6.46 -6.35 17.52
C LEU A 7 7.69 -5.90 16.72
N LYS A 8 8.69 -6.79 16.56
CA LYS A 8 9.95 -6.51 15.85
C LYS A 8 10.01 -7.14 14.46
N SER A 9 9.40 -8.31 14.31
CA SER A 9 9.33 -9.07 13.05
C SER A 9 7.87 -9.33 12.73
N GLN A 10 7.16 -8.23 12.48
CA GLN A 10 5.73 -8.25 12.23
C GLN A 10 5.44 -9.05 10.95
N HIS A 11 4.51 -9.99 11.04
CA HIS A 11 4.00 -10.75 9.90
C HIS A 11 2.51 -11.04 10.11
N LEU A 12 1.83 -11.51 9.06
CA LEU A 12 0.46 -11.99 9.21
C LEU A 12 0.45 -13.46 9.63
N ALA A 13 -0.46 -13.79 10.54
CA ALA A 13 -0.73 -15.15 10.99
C ALA A 13 -2.23 -15.41 11.01
N HIS A 14 -2.61 -16.68 11.16
CA HIS A 14 -4.02 -17.03 11.32
C HIS A 14 -4.28 -17.97 12.49
N ALA A 15 -5.50 -17.85 13.01
CA ALA A 15 -6.05 -18.70 14.04
C ALA A 15 -7.47 -19.12 13.69
N VAL A 16 -7.86 -20.30 14.15
CA VAL A 16 -9.18 -20.90 13.92
C VAL A 16 -9.82 -21.20 15.26
N SER A 17 -11.05 -20.71 15.47
CA SER A 17 -11.95 -21.25 16.48
C SER A 17 -12.93 -22.18 15.75
N LYS A 18 -13.18 -23.35 16.33
CA LYS A 18 -14.02 -24.37 15.69
C LYS A 18 -15.50 -24.15 16.01
N ASP A 19 -15.81 -23.59 17.17
CA ASP A 19 -17.12 -23.70 17.80
C ASP A 19 -17.58 -22.44 18.54
N ASP A 20 -16.68 -21.66 19.16
CA ASP A 20 -17.08 -20.66 20.16
C ASP A 20 -16.66 -19.21 19.89
N LEU A 21 -15.78 -18.98 18.90
CA LEU A 21 -15.13 -17.68 18.64
C LEU A 21 -14.37 -17.09 19.86
N ILE A 22 -14.11 -17.90 20.89
CA ILE A 22 -13.43 -17.52 22.14
C ILE A 22 -12.13 -18.32 22.28
N SER A 23 -12.18 -19.62 22.01
CA SER A 23 -11.04 -20.53 22.02
C SER A 23 -10.41 -20.60 20.63
N TRP A 24 -9.18 -20.08 20.52
CA TRP A 24 -8.49 -19.95 19.24
C TRP A 24 -7.26 -20.86 19.15
N GLN A 25 -7.25 -21.74 18.16
CA GLN A 25 -6.07 -22.51 17.78
C GLN A 25 -5.23 -21.72 16.77
N ARG A 26 -4.00 -21.34 17.16
CA ARG A 26 -3.03 -20.72 16.25
C ARG A 26 -2.60 -21.73 15.19
N ARG A 27 -2.49 -21.27 13.95
CA ARG A 27 -2.09 -22.08 12.79
C ARG A 27 -0.77 -21.62 12.17
N GLY A 28 -0.28 -20.46 12.56
CA GLY A 28 1.02 -19.93 12.16
C GLY A 28 0.94 -18.86 11.08
N ALA A 29 2.12 -18.52 10.57
CA ALA A 29 2.34 -17.45 9.61
C ALA A 29 1.65 -17.73 8.27
N LEU A 30 1.18 -16.66 7.62
CA LEU A 30 0.74 -16.65 6.24
C LEU A 30 1.94 -16.37 5.33
N SER A 31 1.93 -16.94 4.13
CA SER A 31 2.86 -16.55 3.09
C SER A 31 2.29 -15.36 2.34
N VAL A 32 3.04 -14.26 2.28
CA VAL A 32 2.67 -13.03 1.57
C VAL A 32 3.82 -12.73 0.60
N GLY A 33 3.50 -12.50 -0.67
CA GLY A 33 4.50 -12.09 -1.65
C GLY A 33 5.21 -10.78 -1.28
N GLU A 34 6.42 -10.58 -1.79
CA GLU A 34 7.20 -9.38 -1.53
C GLU A 34 6.77 -8.23 -2.44
N ALA A 35 6.67 -7.01 -1.89
CA ALA A 35 6.45 -5.80 -2.65
C ALA A 35 7.14 -4.59 -2.00
N ARG A 36 7.47 -3.58 -2.80
CA ARG A 36 8.15 -2.37 -2.29
C ARG A 36 7.33 -1.65 -1.24
N TRP A 37 6.00 -1.61 -1.39
CA TRP A 37 5.09 -0.97 -0.46
C TRP A 37 4.86 -1.77 0.83
N THR A 38 5.38 -3.01 0.95
CA THR A 38 5.36 -3.80 2.19
C THR A 38 6.74 -3.92 2.85
N ALA A 39 7.79 -3.32 2.26
CA ALA A 39 9.17 -3.54 2.67
C ALA A 39 9.48 -3.06 4.10
N GLY A 40 8.80 -2.00 4.58
CA GLY A 40 8.96 -1.52 5.95
C GLY A 40 8.10 -2.31 6.93
N ARG A 41 6.79 -2.27 6.74
CA ARG A 41 5.80 -3.02 7.53
C ARG A 41 4.51 -3.22 6.74
N TYR A 42 3.72 -4.20 7.14
CA TYR A 42 2.38 -4.42 6.58
C TYR A 42 1.45 -5.05 7.62
N GLY A 43 0.15 -4.78 7.47
CA GLY A 43 -0.89 -5.20 8.41
C GLY A 43 -2.27 -4.68 8.04
N ALA A 44 -3.21 -4.78 8.98
CA ALA A 44 -4.63 -4.44 8.78
C ALA A 44 -5.26 -5.17 7.57
N PRO A 45 -5.25 -6.51 7.55
CA PRO A 45 -5.84 -7.28 6.46
C PRO A 45 -7.37 -7.19 6.48
N PHE A 46 -7.98 -6.97 5.32
CA PHE A 46 -9.40 -7.19 5.09
C PHE A 46 -9.58 -8.32 4.08
N VAL A 47 -10.24 -9.40 4.49
CA VAL A 47 -10.34 -10.64 3.69
C VAL A 47 -11.79 -10.98 3.38
N TRP A 48 -12.04 -11.37 2.13
CA TRP A 48 -13.33 -11.89 1.68
C TRP A 48 -13.15 -13.08 0.76
N ALA A 49 -14.23 -13.84 0.55
CA ALA A 49 -14.29 -14.92 -0.43
C ALA A 49 -15.17 -14.48 -1.61
N GLU A 50 -14.75 -14.83 -2.81
CA GLU A 50 -15.53 -14.66 -4.04
C GLU A 50 -15.28 -15.86 -4.97
N GLY A 51 -16.33 -16.63 -5.24
CA GLY A 51 -16.18 -17.93 -5.90
C GLY A 51 -15.30 -18.88 -5.09
N ASP A 52 -14.37 -19.55 -5.77
CA ASP A 52 -13.40 -20.46 -5.16
C ASP A 52 -12.09 -19.76 -4.74
N CYS A 53 -12.10 -18.42 -4.64
CA CYS A 53 -10.92 -17.62 -4.34
C CYS A 53 -11.12 -16.74 -3.09
N TRP A 54 -10.04 -16.62 -2.32
CA TRP A 54 -9.90 -15.67 -1.24
C TRP A 54 -9.19 -14.42 -1.72
N TRP A 55 -9.66 -13.27 -1.28
CA TRP A 55 -9.10 -11.97 -1.61
C TRP A 55 -8.73 -11.21 -0.34
N MET A 56 -7.67 -10.40 -0.42
CA MET A 56 -7.20 -9.57 0.69
C MET A 56 -6.84 -8.18 0.21
N ALA A 57 -7.43 -7.16 0.82
CA ALA A 57 -6.86 -5.82 0.81
C ALA A 57 -5.90 -5.71 1.99
N LEU A 58 -4.65 -5.33 1.73
CA LEU A 58 -3.59 -5.26 2.73
C LEU A 58 -2.93 -3.89 2.72
N MET A 59 -2.83 -3.27 3.90
CA MET A 59 -2.10 -2.02 4.06
C MET A 59 -0.63 -2.30 4.32
N GLY A 60 0.24 -1.54 3.67
CA GLY A 60 1.67 -1.60 3.88
C GLY A 60 2.30 -0.22 3.84
N GLU A 61 3.54 -0.16 4.30
CA GLU A 61 4.37 1.02 4.30
C GLU A 61 5.72 0.71 3.64
N ALA A 62 6.08 1.56 2.68
CA ALA A 62 7.38 1.47 2.02
C ALA A 62 8.50 1.92 2.97
N GLU A 63 9.65 1.24 2.89
CA GLU A 63 10.87 1.64 3.60
C GLU A 63 11.49 2.87 2.92
N THR A 64 10.92 4.05 3.19
CA THR A 64 11.35 5.35 2.66
C THR A 64 11.36 6.36 3.80
N GLN A 65 12.14 7.44 3.67
CA GLN A 65 12.16 8.53 4.68
C GLN A 65 10.77 9.15 4.92
N THR A 66 9.87 9.06 3.93
CA THR A 66 8.52 9.62 3.99
C THR A 66 7.45 8.63 4.46
N HIS A 67 7.80 7.36 4.73
CA HIS A 67 6.87 6.35 5.24
C HIS A 67 5.54 6.27 4.45
N GLN A 68 5.64 6.18 3.12
CA GLN A 68 4.46 6.17 2.25
C GLN A 68 3.64 4.90 2.44
N SER A 69 2.38 5.05 2.85
CA SER A 69 1.42 3.96 2.95
C SER A 69 0.74 3.68 1.61
N ALA A 70 0.50 2.40 1.31
CA ALA A 70 -0.32 1.96 0.19
C ALA A 70 -1.22 0.80 0.60
N ILE A 71 -2.24 0.53 -0.21
CA ILE A 71 -3.08 -0.67 -0.10
C ILE A 71 -2.87 -1.50 -1.36
N GLY A 72 -2.48 -2.76 -1.19
CA GLY A 72 -2.42 -3.74 -2.26
C GLY A 72 -3.54 -4.75 -2.20
N LEU A 73 -3.83 -5.35 -3.35
CA LEU A 73 -4.80 -6.44 -3.48
C LEU A 73 -4.06 -7.76 -3.69
N LEU A 74 -4.45 -8.78 -2.93
CA LEU A 74 -3.87 -10.11 -2.97
C LEU A 74 -4.97 -11.15 -3.15
N HIS A 75 -4.60 -12.30 -3.69
CA HIS A 75 -5.50 -13.45 -3.81
C HIS A 75 -4.85 -14.74 -3.31
N SER A 76 -5.68 -15.71 -2.96
CA SER A 76 -5.28 -17.03 -2.48
C SER A 76 -6.33 -18.09 -2.83
N SER A 77 -5.91 -19.32 -3.13
CA SER A 77 -6.82 -20.46 -3.30
C SER A 77 -7.07 -21.24 -2.00
N ASP A 78 -6.25 -21.02 -0.96
CA ASP A 78 -6.30 -21.79 0.30
C ASP A 78 -6.38 -20.92 1.55
N GLY A 79 -6.32 -19.58 1.39
CA GLY A 79 -6.35 -18.61 2.49
C GLY A 79 -5.05 -18.55 3.29
N VAL A 80 -4.01 -19.28 2.89
CA VAL A 80 -2.71 -19.38 3.58
C VAL A 80 -1.57 -18.80 2.74
N HIS A 81 -1.57 -19.07 1.44
CA HIS A 81 -0.56 -18.59 0.50
C HIS A 81 -1.14 -17.46 -0.36
N TRP A 82 -0.63 -16.25 -0.17
CA TRP A 82 -1.16 -15.02 -0.76
C TRP A 82 -0.25 -14.48 -1.84
N GLN A 83 -0.82 -14.27 -3.02
CA GLN A 83 -0.14 -13.73 -4.19
C GLN A 83 -0.60 -12.30 -4.41
N LEU A 84 0.35 -11.38 -4.61
CA LEU A 84 0.02 -10.01 -4.99
C LEU A 84 -0.53 -9.98 -6.40
N LEU A 85 -1.59 -9.21 -6.60
CA LEU A 85 -1.89 -8.76 -7.94
C LEU A 85 -0.84 -7.75 -8.41
N PRO A 86 -0.44 -7.81 -9.69
CA PRO A 86 0.44 -6.81 -10.27
C PRO A 86 -0.13 -5.41 -10.07
N GLU A 87 0.73 -4.46 -9.73
CA GLU A 87 0.38 -3.05 -9.77
C GLU A 87 -0.01 -2.72 -11.22
N ALA A 88 -1.30 -2.45 -11.46
CA ALA A 88 -1.71 -1.90 -12.74
C ALA A 88 -0.95 -0.59 -12.90
N ALA A 89 -0.21 -0.43 -14.00
CA ALA A 89 0.43 0.83 -14.33
C ALA A 89 -0.63 1.95 -14.32
N GLY A 90 -0.69 2.74 -13.24
CA GLY A 90 -1.50 3.95 -13.18
C GLY A 90 -2.60 4.06 -12.11
N VAL A 91 -2.66 3.23 -11.06
CA VAL A 91 -3.53 3.54 -9.90
C VAL A 91 -2.69 3.97 -8.70
N GLU A 92 -2.18 5.21 -8.75
CA GLU A 92 -1.57 5.88 -7.59
C GLU A 92 -2.68 6.38 -6.65
N MET A 93 -3.07 5.56 -5.67
CA MET A 93 -3.88 6.02 -4.55
C MET A 93 -2.98 6.68 -3.51
N GLY A 94 -2.83 8.01 -3.57
CA GLY A 94 -2.44 8.81 -2.40
C GLY A 94 -1.20 9.69 -2.47
N LEU A 95 -0.54 9.87 -3.63
CA LEU A 95 0.44 10.96 -3.75
C LEU A 95 -0.26 12.29 -4.04
N PRO A 96 0.09 13.41 -3.37
CA PRO A 96 -0.35 14.72 -3.83
C PRO A 96 0.14 14.88 -5.26
N LEU A 97 -0.78 15.22 -6.17
CA LEU A 97 -0.49 15.57 -7.56
C LEU A 97 0.82 16.38 -7.56
N ARG A 98 1.88 15.84 -8.17
CA ARG A 98 3.07 16.65 -8.43
C ARG A 98 2.54 17.84 -9.22
N ARG A 99 2.53 19.03 -8.60
CA ARG A 99 2.28 20.27 -9.33
C ARG A 99 3.29 20.24 -10.46
N SER A 100 2.82 20.05 -11.68
CA SER A 100 3.64 20.22 -12.87
C SER A 100 4.19 21.63 -12.76
N GLY A 101 5.49 21.72 -12.47
CA GLY A 101 6.20 22.98 -12.52
C GLY A 101 6.04 23.50 -13.93
N VAL A 102 5.22 24.56 -14.09
CA VAL A 102 5.31 25.39 -15.29
C VAL A 102 6.67 26.05 -15.20
N ALA A 103 7.63 25.48 -15.91
CA ALA A 103 8.90 26.11 -16.20
C ALA A 103 8.61 27.46 -16.87
N ARG A 104 9.16 28.52 -16.29
CA ARG A 104 9.26 29.83 -16.94
C ARG A 104 9.90 29.64 -18.31
N ARG A 105 9.17 29.95 -19.39
CA ARG A 105 9.80 30.31 -20.66
C ARG A 105 10.04 31.81 -20.63
N GLY A 106 11.31 32.20 -20.58
CA GLY A 106 11.75 33.47 -21.11
C GLY A 106 11.67 33.48 -22.65
N GLY A 107 11.59 34.68 -23.22
CA GLY A 107 11.48 34.94 -24.65
C GLY A 107 10.52 36.10 -24.89
N ASP A 108 10.88 37.33 -24.51
CA ASP A 108 11.56 38.33 -25.35
C ASP A 108 10.59 39.06 -26.29
N GLY A 109 10.46 40.37 -26.12
CA GLY A 109 9.51 41.23 -26.82
C GLY A 109 9.47 42.61 -26.19
N ALA A 110 10.25 43.51 -26.79
CA ALA A 110 10.42 44.91 -26.43
C ALA A 110 9.12 45.71 -26.42
N ASP A 111 9.09 46.76 -25.59
CA ASP A 111 8.46 48.08 -25.73
C ASP A 111 8.40 48.63 -24.29
N GLY A 112 9.27 49.54 -23.85
CA GLY A 112 9.45 50.86 -24.42
C GLY A 112 8.60 51.84 -23.62
N GLU A 113 9.12 52.35 -22.50
CA GLU A 113 8.81 53.70 -22.01
C GLU A 113 9.76 54.13 -20.88
N ARG A 114 10.31 55.33 -21.08
CA ARG A 114 11.06 56.15 -20.12
C ARG A 114 10.09 56.52 -18.99
N GLU A 115 10.53 56.72 -17.75
CA GLU A 115 11.05 58.01 -17.29
C GLU A 115 11.85 57.86 -16.00
N ALA A 116 12.81 58.79 -15.85
CA ALA A 116 13.81 58.86 -14.81
C ALA A 116 13.32 59.64 -13.58
N GLU A 117 13.89 59.26 -12.42
CA GLU A 117 14.34 60.07 -11.28
C GLU A 117 13.64 61.40 -10.92
N GLY A 118 13.31 61.53 -9.63
CA GLY A 118 12.99 62.80 -8.97
C GLY A 118 12.32 62.62 -7.62
#